data_AF-A0A7W1ZIN1-F1
#
_entry.id   AF-A0A7W1ZIN1-F1
#
_cell.length_a   1.000
_cell.length_b   1.000
_cell.length_c   1.000
_cell.angle_alpha   90.00
_cell.angle_beta   90.00
_cell.angle_gamma   90.00
#
_symmetry.space_group_name_H-M   'P 1'
#
loop_
_entity.id
_entity.type
_entity.pdbx_description
1 polymer ?
#
loop_
_entity_poly.entity_id
_entity_poly.type
_entity_poly.pdbx_seq_one_letter_code
_entity_poly.pdbx_strand_id
1 'polypeptide(L)'
;MAEGYKTAGDAEHQHAEPHIVPLIYYFGVFAVLVFGTIITYFVATVDLDGRLFPGANTLIALLIAFFKMTCVVLIFMHVRWSSRLIWLTAIAGFFWLAIMFAFTMQDYLTRSAGVFTG
;
A
#
# COMPACT_ATOMS: atom_id res chain seq x y z
N MET A 1 42.82 48.75 -23.37
CA MET A 1 42.14 47.54 -23.89
C MET A 1 42.08 46.47 -22.79
N ALA A 2 41.51 46.79 -21.62
CA ALA A 2 41.53 45.92 -20.42
C ALA A 2 40.14 45.74 -19.80
N GLU A 3 39.09 45.66 -20.62
CA GLU A 3 37.71 45.37 -20.21
C GLU A 3 37.31 43.97 -20.68
N GLY A 4 37.68 42.94 -19.93
CA GLY A 4 37.27 41.58 -20.28
C GLY A 4 37.39 40.54 -19.18
N TYR A 5 38.10 40.82 -18.08
CA TYR A 5 38.18 39.91 -16.94
C TYR A 5 37.31 40.43 -15.79
N LYS A 6 36.01 40.59 -16.06
CA LYS A 6 35.02 40.68 -15.00
C LYS A 6 34.18 39.41 -15.05
N THR A 7 34.24 38.65 -13.96
CA THR A 7 33.03 38.02 -13.42
C THR A 7 32.60 36.74 -14.16
N ALA A 8 33.41 35.69 -13.98
CA ALA A 8 33.00 34.29 -14.15
C ALA A 8 33.03 33.57 -12.78
N GLY A 9 32.68 34.29 -11.71
CA GLY A 9 32.70 33.82 -10.32
C GLY A 9 31.31 33.66 -9.70
N ASP A 10 30.28 33.75 -10.53
CA ASP A 10 28.87 33.94 -10.17
C ASP A 10 27.99 32.92 -10.89
N ALA A 11 28.59 31.78 -11.25
CA ALA A 11 27.88 30.56 -11.55
C ALA A 11 27.25 30.02 -10.26
N GLU A 12 26.00 30.45 -10.05
CA GLU A 12 24.89 29.64 -9.56
C GLU A 12 25.06 28.96 -8.21
N HIS A 13 24.75 29.69 -7.15
CA HIS A 13 24.09 29.08 -6.00
C HIS A 13 22.61 28.89 -6.35
N GLN A 14 22.32 27.81 -7.10
CA GLN A 14 20.96 27.30 -7.25
C GLN A 14 20.48 26.85 -5.87
N HIS A 15 19.73 27.72 -5.20
CA HIS A 15 18.96 27.38 -4.04
C HIS A 15 18.01 26.25 -4.44
N ALA A 16 18.31 25.03 -3.99
CA ALA A 16 17.38 23.92 -4.00
C ALA A 16 16.20 24.30 -3.11
N GLU A 17 15.22 24.98 -3.69
CA GLU A 17 13.90 25.20 -3.11
C GLU A 17 13.42 23.86 -2.54
N PRO A 18 13.15 23.75 -1.22
CA PRO A 18 12.59 22.54 -0.67
C PRO A 18 11.26 22.30 -1.40
N HIS A 19 11.19 21.28 -2.25
CA HIS A 19 9.97 20.93 -2.97
C HIS A 19 8.96 20.40 -1.94
N ILE A 20 8.24 21.31 -1.29
CA ILE A 20 7.29 21.02 -0.24
C ILE A 20 6.04 20.44 -0.91
N VAL A 21 5.91 19.13 -0.87
CA VAL A 21 4.66 18.46 -1.24
C VAL A 21 3.51 19.06 -0.44
N PRO A 22 2.41 19.51 -1.09
CA PRO A 22 1.45 20.37 -0.42
C PRO A 22 0.69 19.62 0.67
N LEU A 23 0.48 20.32 1.79
CA LEU A 23 -0.07 19.79 3.05
C LEU A 23 -1.42 19.08 2.89
N ILE A 24 -2.18 19.44 1.86
CA ILE A 24 -3.50 18.88 1.56
C ILE A 24 -3.48 17.37 1.28
N TYR A 25 -2.37 16.83 0.75
CA TYR A 25 -2.23 15.40 0.52
C TYR A 25 -2.13 14.63 1.85
N TYR A 26 -1.42 15.16 2.84
CA TYR A 26 -1.31 14.56 4.17
C TYR A 26 -2.65 14.48 4.89
N PHE A 27 -3.48 15.53 4.79
CA PHE A 27 -4.83 15.54 5.38
C PHE A 27 -5.80 14.59 4.66
N GLY A 28 -5.77 14.53 3.32
CA GLY A 28 -6.59 13.57 2.57
C GLY A 28 -6.25 12.12 2.92
N VAL A 29 -4.96 11.85 3.10
CA VAL A 29 -4.43 10.58 3.55
C VAL A 29 -4.88 10.22 4.98
N PHE A 30 -4.76 11.17 5.91
CA PHE A 30 -5.19 10.98 7.29
C PHE A 30 -6.68 10.64 7.37
N ALA A 31 -7.53 11.33 6.60
CA ALA A 31 -8.95 11.05 6.53
C ALA A 31 -9.25 9.65 6.00
N VAL A 32 -8.57 9.19 4.95
CA VAL A 32 -8.72 7.83 4.39
C VAL A 32 -8.32 6.76 5.40
N LEU A 33 -7.22 6.96 6.14
CA LEU A 33 -6.78 6.02 7.16
C LEU A 33 -7.79 5.89 8.30
N VAL A 34 -8.28 7.02 8.81
CA VAL A 34 -9.30 7.07 9.86
C VAL A 34 -10.59 6.39 9.38
N PHE A 35 -11.05 6.72 8.18
CA PHE A 35 -12.24 6.11 7.58
C PHE A 35 -12.10 4.59 7.44
N GLY A 36 -10.96 4.11 6.95
CA GLY A 36 -10.68 2.67 6.86
C GLY A 36 -10.65 1.98 8.22
N THR A 37 -10.12 2.63 9.26
CA THR A 37 -10.11 2.09 10.63
C THR A 37 -11.52 2.03 11.23
N ILE A 38 -12.34 3.06 10.99
CA ILE A 38 -13.74 3.10 11.44
C ILE A 38 -14.53 1.95 10.80
N ILE A 39 -14.39 1.73 9.49
CA ILE A 39 -15.06 0.63 8.80
C ILE A 39 -14.64 -0.73 9.38
N THR A 40 -13.33 -0.97 9.56
CA THR A 40 -12.84 -2.24 10.12
C THR A 40 -13.35 -2.46 11.55
N TYR A 41 -13.37 -1.41 12.36
CA TYR A 41 -13.89 -1.48 13.73
C TYR A 41 -15.37 -1.86 13.73
N PHE A 42 -16.21 -1.20 12.93
CA PHE A 42 -17.63 -1.52 12.86
C PHE A 42 -17.89 -2.94 12.37
N VAL A 43 -17.15 -3.42 11.36
CA VAL A 43 -17.32 -4.80 10.90
C VAL A 43 -16.86 -5.82 11.95
N ALA A 44 -15.78 -5.54 12.68
CA ALA A 44 -15.32 -6.39 13.78
C ALA A 44 -16.34 -6.47 14.94
N THR A 45 -17.19 -5.45 15.12
CA THR A 45 -18.28 -5.48 16.11
C THR A 45 -19.51 -6.27 15.67
N VAL A 46 -19.59 -6.67 14.39
CA VAL A 46 -20.66 -7.55 13.91
C VAL A 46 -20.17 -8.99 14.02
N ASP A 47 -20.79 -9.78 14.90
CA ASP A 47 -20.53 -11.21 14.98
C ASP A 47 -21.18 -11.93 13.78
N LEU A 48 -20.41 -12.14 12.72
CA LEU A 48 -20.79 -13.00 11.59
C LEU A 48 -20.58 -14.50 11.90
N ASP A 49 -19.99 -14.83 13.04
CA ASP A 49 -19.58 -16.19 13.42
C ASP A 49 -20.78 -17.15 13.58
N GLY A 50 -21.99 -16.62 13.83
CA GLY A 50 -23.20 -17.42 14.02
C GLY A 50 -24.04 -17.74 12.77
N ARG A 51 -23.75 -17.16 11.59
CA ARG A 51 -24.72 -17.17 10.47
C ARG A 51 -24.32 -17.98 9.23
N LEU A 52 -23.05 -18.37 9.07
CA LEU A 52 -22.57 -18.98 7.81
C LEU A 52 -21.56 -20.12 7.97
N PHE A 53 -20.41 -19.93 8.63
CA PHE A 53 -19.35 -20.94 8.78
C PHE A 53 -18.34 -20.51 9.87
N PRO A 54 -17.71 -21.44 10.63
CA PRO A 54 -16.62 -21.10 11.53
C PRO A 54 -15.44 -20.46 10.75
N GLY A 55 -15.06 -19.24 11.12
CA GLY A 55 -13.96 -18.48 10.48
C GLY A 55 -14.39 -17.45 9.43
N ALA A 56 -15.70 -17.26 9.20
CA ALA A 56 -16.22 -16.24 8.28
C ALA A 56 -15.77 -14.81 8.67
N ASN A 57 -15.64 -14.54 9.97
CA ASN A 57 -15.19 -13.24 10.47
C ASN A 57 -13.76 -12.91 9.99
N THR A 58 -12.86 -13.90 10.01
CA THR A 58 -11.48 -13.75 9.54
C THR A 58 -11.38 -13.48 8.03
N LEU A 59 -12.19 -14.17 7.22
CA LEU A 59 -12.23 -13.96 5.76
C LEU A 59 -12.74 -12.56 5.41
N ILE A 60 -13.83 -12.11 6.06
CA ILE A 60 -14.35 -10.76 5.87
C ILE A 60 -13.34 -9.71 6.34
N ALA A 61 -12.70 -9.92 7.50
CA ALA A 61 -11.66 -9.02 8.01
C ALA A 61 -10.47 -8.91 7.04
N LEU A 62 -10.03 -10.03 6.46
CA LEU A 62 -8.97 -10.06 5.43
C LEU A 62 -9.39 -9.31 4.17
N LEU A 63 -10.62 -9.49 3.70
CA LEU A 63 -11.11 -8.83 2.49
C LEU A 63 -11.18 -7.31 2.65
N ILE A 64 -11.63 -6.85 3.82
CA ILE A 64 -11.64 -5.42 4.18
C ILE A 64 -10.23 -4.87 4.34
N ALA A 65 -9.33 -5.64 4.97
CA ALA A 65 -7.92 -5.27 5.08
C ALA A 65 -7.29 -5.12 3.69
N PHE A 66 -7.61 -6.01 2.75
CA PHE A 66 -7.15 -5.94 1.37
C PHE A 66 -7.65 -4.68 0.67
N PHE A 67 -8.95 -4.37 0.80
CA PHE A 67 -9.55 -3.15 0.23
C PHE A 67 -8.87 -1.89 0.79
N LYS A 68 -8.64 -1.83 2.11
CA LYS A 68 -7.91 -0.74 2.76
C LYS A 68 -6.49 -0.62 2.23
N MET A 69 -5.76 -1.74 2.09
CA MET A 69 -4.41 -1.76 1.53
C MET A 69 -4.38 -1.24 0.09
N THR A 70 -5.35 -1.60 -0.75
CA THR A 70 -5.46 -1.10 -2.13
C THR A 70 -5.70 0.42 -2.16
N CYS A 71 -6.61 0.94 -1.33
CA CYS A 71 -6.83 2.39 -1.22
C CYS A 71 -5.58 3.14 -0.75
N VAL A 72 -4.84 2.57 0.21
CA VAL A 72 -3.56 3.13 0.67
C VAL A 72 -2.53 3.14 -0.46
N VAL A 73 -2.31 2.05 -1.19
CA VAL A 73 -1.30 2.03 -2.28
C VAL A 73 -1.66 3.02 -3.40
N LEU A 74 -2.93 3.12 -3.78
CA LEU A 74 -3.36 4.02 -4.86
C LEU A 74 -3.23 5.51 -4.50
N ILE A 75 -3.55 5.88 -3.26
CA ILE A 75 -3.60 7.28 -2.81
C ILE A 75 -2.29 7.71 -2.12
N PHE A 76 -1.78 6.90 -1.20
CA PHE A 76 -0.67 7.20 -0.30
C PHE A 76 0.71 7.07 -0.97
N MET A 77 0.87 6.07 -1.83
CA MET A 77 2.08 5.94 -2.64
C MET A 77 2.03 6.77 -3.92
N HIS A 78 1.05 7.68 -4.06
CA HIS A 78 0.87 8.55 -5.24
C HIS A 78 0.98 7.78 -6.58
N VAL A 79 0.70 6.46 -6.56
CA VAL A 79 0.93 5.52 -7.67
C VAL A 79 0.09 5.91 -8.88
N ARG A 80 -1.10 6.46 -8.64
CA ARG A 80 -2.03 6.96 -9.66
C ARG A 80 -1.48 8.14 -10.48
N TRP A 81 -0.58 8.93 -9.89
CA TRP A 81 0.02 10.13 -10.50
C TRP A 81 1.50 9.94 -10.85
N SER A 82 2.07 8.81 -10.43
CA SER A 82 3.46 8.47 -10.70
C SER A 82 3.66 7.85 -12.08
N SER A 83 4.91 7.78 -12.53
CA SER A 83 5.25 7.21 -13.84
C SER A 83 4.76 5.76 -13.98
N ARG A 84 4.43 5.36 -15.22
CA ARG A 84 3.94 4.02 -15.58
C ARG A 84 4.85 2.89 -15.06
N LEU A 85 6.14 3.16 -14.87
CA LEU A 85 7.11 2.22 -14.32
C LEU A 85 6.78 1.78 -12.88
N ILE A 86 6.29 2.70 -12.04
CA ILE A 86 5.94 2.44 -10.64
C ILE A 86 4.65 1.63 -10.51
N TRP A 87 3.75 1.78 -11.48
CA TRP A 87 2.53 0.98 -11.57
C TRP A 87 2.84 -0.49 -11.92
N LEU A 88 3.77 -0.69 -12.87
CA LEU A 88 4.25 -2.01 -13.27
C LEU A 88 4.94 -2.78 -12.13
N THR A 89 5.82 -2.11 -11.37
CA THR A 89 6.52 -2.75 -10.26
C THR A 89 5.60 -3.09 -9.09
N ALA A 90 4.62 -2.23 -8.79
CA ALA A 90 3.62 -2.49 -7.76
C ALA A 90 2.78 -3.74 -8.08
N ILE A 91 2.33 -3.87 -9.34
CA ILE A 91 1.57 -5.05 -9.78
C ILE A 91 2.45 -6.30 -9.79
N ALA A 92 3.71 -6.19 -10.24
CA ALA A 92 4.64 -7.31 -10.24
C ALA A 92 4.90 -7.84 -8.82
N GLY A 93 5.07 -6.96 -7.83
CA GLY A 93 5.22 -7.35 -6.43
C GLY A 93 3.97 -8.05 -5.88
N PHE A 94 2.79 -7.53 -6.21
CA PHE A 94 1.53 -8.12 -5.78
C PHE A 94 1.26 -9.49 -6.41
N PHE A 95 1.59 -9.63 -7.71
CA PHE A 95 1.53 -10.88 -8.45
C PHE A 95 2.47 -11.93 -7.85
N TRP A 96 3.71 -11.54 -7.54
CA TRP A 96 4.69 -12.43 -6.92
C TRP A 96 4.26 -12.87 -5.52
N LEU A 97 3.73 -11.95 -4.71
CA LEU A 97 3.20 -12.22 -3.38
C LEU A 97 2.02 -13.21 -3.44
N ALA A 98 1.09 -13.01 -4.38
CA ALA A 98 -0.07 -13.89 -4.54
C ALA A 98 0.35 -15.33 -4.85
N ILE A 99 1.37 -15.53 -5.70
CA ILE A 99 1.91 -16.86 -6.02
C ILE A 99 2.54 -17.52 -4.78
N MET A 100 3.38 -16.79 -4.05
CA MET A 100 3.99 -17.28 -2.80
C MET A 100 2.94 -17.67 -1.76
N PHE A 101 1.90 -16.85 -1.62
CA PHE A 101 0.80 -17.11 -0.68
C PHE A 101 0.00 -18.37 -1.08
N ALA A 102 -0.31 -18.53 -2.37
CA ALA A 102 -0.99 -19.71 -2.87
C ALA A 102 -0.18 -21.00 -2.60
N PHE A 103 1.13 -20.99 -2.90
CA PHE A 103 2.00 -22.13 -2.61
C PHE A 103 2.13 -22.42 -1.12
N THR A 104 2.21 -21.37 -0.29
CA THR A 104 2.26 -21.52 1.17
C THR A 104 1.01 -22.22 1.68
N MET A 105 -0.19 -21.78 1.27
CA MET A 105 -1.44 -22.44 1.65
C MET A 105 -1.52 -23.88 1.14
N GLN A 106 -1.05 -24.16 -0.07
CA GLN A 106 -0.95 -25.53 -0.58
C GLN A 106 -0.04 -26.41 0.28
N ASP A 107 1.11 -25.91 0.74
CA ASP A 107 2.02 -26.64 1.64
C ASP A 107 1.35 -26.92 3.00
N TYR A 108 0.69 -25.92 3.60
CA TYR A 108 -0.07 -26.08 4.85
C TYR A 108 -1.20 -27.11 4.73
N LEU A 109 -2.00 -27.03 3.67
CA LEU A 109 -3.11 -27.97 3.44
C LEU A 109 -2.58 -29.39 3.23
N THR A 110 -1.52 -29.56 2.44
CA THR A 110 -0.89 -30.86 2.19
C THR A 110 -0.30 -31.47 3.46
N ARG A 111 0.31 -30.66 4.34
CA ARG A 111 0.82 -31.12 5.65
C ARG A 111 -0.30 -31.50 6.62
N SER A 112 -1.40 -30.76 6.64
CA SER A 112 -2.56 -31.12 7.48
C SER A 112 -3.21 -32.44 7.02
N ALA A 113 -3.29 -32.67 5.71
CA ALA A 113 -3.86 -33.90 5.14
C ALA A 113 -3.02 -35.16 5.45
N GLY A 114 -1.69 -35.02 5.56
CA GLY A 114 -0.78 -36.13 5.86
C GLY A 114 -0.80 -36.65 7.31
N VAL A 115 -1.36 -35.89 8.26
CA VAL A 115 -1.38 -36.26 9.69
C VAL A 115 -2.67 -36.98 10.12
N PHE A 116 -3.75 -36.91 9.34
CA PHE A 116 -5.05 -37.55 9.65
C PHE A 116 -5.29 -38.90 8.94
N THR A 117 -4.26 -39.47 8.31
CA THR A 117 -4.32 -40.82 7.72
C THR A 117 -3.36 -41.74 8.48
N GLY A 118 -3.75 -42.13 9.69
CA GLY A 118 -3.08 -43.11 10.55
C GLY A 118 -4.08 -43.73 11.49
#